data_AF-A0A3S1U1N0-F1
#
_entry.id   AF-A0A3S1U1N0-F1
#
_cell.length_a   1.000
_cell.length_b   1.000
_cell.length_c   1.000
_cell.angle_alpha   90.00
_cell.angle_beta   90.00
_cell.angle_gamma   90.00
#
_symmetry.space_group_name_H-M   'P 1'
#
loop_
_entity.id
_entity.type
_entity.pdbx_description
1 polymer ?
#
loop_
_entity_poly.entity_id
_entity_poly.type
_entity_poly.pdbx_seq_one_letter_code
_entity_poly.pdbx_strand_id
1 'polypeptide(L)'
;MASIFGFRSRDPARDRQADVSRLDRLAKLFEQIAAEIEAERTGLENRYRTTSTNAAFLVEAMENGSASDKRSSEVSALTQSILNCERRIAALSRQDGMMKELRHSLDMVFDEDASSAAAAEFAWPAGAGRG
;
A
#
# COMPACT_ATOMS: atom_id res chain seq x y z
N MET A 1 22.32 -42.22 33.35
CA MET A 1 22.82 -41.69 32.06
C MET A 1 21.82 -40.69 31.53
N ALA A 2 22.12 -39.39 31.64
CA ALA A 2 21.26 -38.32 31.13
C ALA A 2 21.65 -38.03 29.67
N SER A 3 20.67 -38.01 28.77
CA SER A 3 20.88 -37.81 27.34
C SER A 3 21.44 -36.41 27.06
N ILE A 4 22.56 -36.36 26.32
CA ILE A 4 23.30 -35.17 25.89
C ILE A 4 22.63 -34.40 24.74
N PHE A 5 21.50 -34.89 24.23
CA PHE A 5 20.70 -34.16 23.25
C PHE A 5 19.74 -33.20 23.97
N GLY A 6 20.30 -32.12 24.51
CA GLY A 6 19.53 -30.95 24.94
C GLY A 6 18.91 -30.26 23.73
N PHE A 7 17.89 -30.86 23.11
CA PHE A 7 16.96 -30.11 22.29
C PHE A 7 16.33 -29.08 23.22
N ARG A 8 16.84 -27.84 23.18
CA ARG A 8 16.17 -26.70 23.81
C ARG A 8 14.86 -26.58 23.06
N SER A 9 13.80 -27.17 23.62
CA SER A 9 12.45 -27.06 23.08
C SER A 9 12.18 -25.57 22.90
N ARG A 10 12.17 -25.14 21.65
CA ARG A 10 11.94 -23.75 21.29
C ARG A 10 10.54 -23.39 21.80
N ASP A 11 10.42 -22.29 22.52
CA ASP A 11 9.14 -21.87 23.10
C ASP A 11 8.20 -21.41 21.96
N PRO A 12 7.11 -22.14 21.66
CA PRO A 12 6.20 -21.80 20.59
C PRO A 12 5.51 -20.44 20.81
N ALA A 13 5.35 -20.01 22.07
CA ALA A 13 4.78 -18.70 22.39
C ALA A 13 5.73 -17.57 21.96
N ARG A 14 7.04 -17.76 22.17
CA ARG A 14 8.07 -16.80 21.75
C ARG A 14 8.16 -16.69 20.23
N ASP A 15 7.97 -17.79 19.52
CA ASP A 15 7.94 -17.79 18.05
C ASP A 15 6.74 -17.00 17.53
N ARG A 16 5.54 -17.29 18.03
CA ARG A 16 4.32 -16.53 17.71
C ARG A 16 4.48 -15.04 17.98
N GLN A 17 5.06 -14.65 19.12
CA GLN A 17 5.32 -13.25 19.43
C GLN A 17 6.26 -12.59 18.40
N ALA A 18 7.26 -13.32 17.92
CA ALA A 18 8.18 -12.85 16.89
C ALA A 18 7.52 -12.75 15.51
N ASP A 19 6.58 -13.66 15.19
CA ASP A 19 5.75 -13.60 13.98
C ASP A 19 4.84 -12.37 14.01
N VAL A 20 4.06 -12.18 15.08
CA VAL A 20 3.20 -10.99 15.27
C VAL A 20 4.01 -9.70 15.12
N SER A 21 5.19 -9.63 15.72
CA SER A 21 6.06 -8.44 15.64
C SER A 21 6.65 -8.22 14.24
N ARG A 22 6.80 -9.27 13.42
CA ARG A 22 7.22 -9.15 12.02
C ARG A 22 6.06 -8.68 11.14
N LEU A 23 4.88 -9.26 11.32
CA LEU A 23 3.68 -8.91 10.57
C LEU A 23 3.21 -7.48 10.88
N ASP A 24 3.25 -7.04 12.15
CA ASP A 24 2.93 -5.66 12.54
C ASP A 24 3.85 -4.63 11.86
N ARG A 25 5.16 -4.93 11.79
CA ARG A 25 6.11 -4.08 11.06
C ARG A 25 5.80 -4.03 9.56
N LEU A 26 5.40 -5.16 8.98
CA LEU A 26 5.03 -5.21 7.58
C LEU A 26 3.75 -4.40 7.29
N ALA A 27 2.74 -4.49 8.17
CA ALA A 27 1.51 -3.70 8.07
C ALA A 27 1.81 -2.19 8.05
N LYS A 28 2.63 -1.73 9.00
CA LYS A 28 3.06 -0.33 9.08
C LYS A 28 3.79 0.16 7.82
N LEU A 29 4.64 -0.69 7.24
CA LEU A 29 5.33 -0.35 6.00
C LEU A 29 4.36 -0.24 4.82
N PHE A 30 3.37 -1.12 4.71
CA PHE A 30 2.34 -1.03 3.67
C PHE A 30 1.50 0.23 3.81
N GLU A 31 1.09 0.58 5.03
CA GLU A 31 0.35 1.81 5.30
C GLU A 31 1.16 3.06 4.97
N GLN A 32 2.45 3.08 5.32
CA GLN A 32 3.35 4.17 4.97
C GLN A 32 3.46 4.33 3.44
N ILE A 33 3.72 3.24 2.73
CA ILE A 33 3.85 3.27 1.26
C ILE A 33 2.53 3.71 0.61
N ALA A 34 1.38 3.22 1.10
CA ALA A 34 0.08 3.65 0.62
C ALA A 34 -0.15 5.17 0.83
N ALA A 35 0.25 5.71 1.98
CA ALA A 35 0.18 7.14 2.24
C ALA A 35 1.09 7.96 1.32
N GLU A 36 2.30 7.48 1.03
CA GLU A 36 3.22 8.11 0.08
C GLU A 36 2.65 8.12 -1.35
N ILE A 37 2.07 7.00 -1.80
CA ILE A 37 1.40 6.88 -3.10
C ILE A 37 0.23 7.87 -3.21
N GLU A 38 -0.63 7.94 -2.19
CA GLU A 38 -1.80 8.82 -2.23
C GLU A 38 -1.41 10.30 -2.16
N ALA A 39 -0.36 10.64 -1.41
CA ALA A 39 0.19 11.99 -1.40
C ALA A 39 0.74 12.40 -2.78
N GLU A 40 1.49 11.50 -3.44
CA GLU A 40 1.98 11.76 -4.80
C GLU A 40 0.82 11.92 -5.79
N ARG A 41 -0.18 11.03 -5.71
CA ARG A 41 -1.37 11.05 -6.57
C ARG A 41 -2.13 12.36 -6.40
N THR A 42 -2.41 12.78 -5.18
CA THR A 42 -3.08 14.06 -4.88
C THR A 42 -2.30 15.24 -5.46
N GLY A 43 -0.96 15.22 -5.34
CA GLY A 43 -0.09 16.24 -5.92
C GLY A 43 -0.12 16.26 -7.46
N LEU A 44 -0.26 15.10 -8.11
CA LEU A 44 -0.41 15.00 -9.56
C LEU A 44 -1.79 15.42 -10.03
N GLU A 45 -2.86 15.08 -9.33
CA GLU A 45 -4.23 15.48 -9.67
C GLU A 45 -4.39 17.01 -9.62
N ASN A 46 -3.80 17.65 -8.62
CA ASN A 46 -3.78 19.11 -8.54
C ASN A 46 -3.04 19.73 -9.73
N ARG A 47 -1.87 19.18 -10.10
CA ARG A 47 -1.10 19.65 -11.28
C ARG A 47 -1.87 19.41 -12.58
N TYR A 48 -2.44 18.22 -12.76
CA TYR A 48 -3.29 17.89 -13.89
C TYR A 48 -4.42 18.91 -14.04
N ARG A 49 -5.15 19.21 -12.96
CA ARG A 49 -6.26 20.17 -12.99
C ARG A 49 -5.77 21.56 -13.42
N THR A 50 -4.71 22.07 -12.81
CA THR A 50 -4.15 23.38 -13.16
C THR A 50 -3.66 23.42 -14.61
N THR A 51 -2.92 22.41 -15.06
CA THR A 51 -2.41 22.33 -16.44
C THR A 51 -3.56 22.23 -17.45
N SER A 52 -4.59 21.43 -17.15
CA SER A 52 -5.78 21.29 -18.00
C SER A 52 -6.56 22.60 -18.12
N THR A 53 -6.76 23.32 -17.01
CA THR A 53 -7.40 24.64 -17.03
C THR A 53 -6.60 25.63 -17.88
N ASN A 54 -5.27 25.68 -17.71
CA ASN A 54 -4.42 26.57 -18.50
C ASN A 54 -4.44 26.23 -19.99
N ALA A 55 -4.44 24.93 -20.34
CA ALA A 55 -4.54 24.50 -21.73
C ALA A 55 -5.87 24.93 -22.36
N ALA A 56 -6.98 24.78 -21.64
CA ALA A 56 -8.30 25.21 -22.11
C ALA A 56 -8.34 26.71 -22.41
N PHE A 57 -7.85 27.56 -21.49
CA PHE A 57 -7.77 29.01 -21.71
C PHE A 57 -6.87 29.38 -22.89
N LEU A 58 -5.76 28.67 -23.07
CA LEU A 58 -4.83 28.95 -24.16
C LEU A 58 -5.46 28.62 -25.52
N VAL A 59 -6.18 27.50 -25.61
CA VAL A 59 -6.93 27.10 -26.82
C VAL A 59 -8.04 28.12 -27.13
N GLU A 60 -8.82 28.53 -26.12
CA GLU A 60 -9.86 29.56 -26.29
C GLU A 60 -9.28 30.91 -26.77
N ALA A 61 -8.13 31.32 -26.24
CA ALA A 61 -7.44 32.53 -26.68
C ALA A 61 -6.90 32.42 -28.13
N MET A 62 -6.55 31.21 -28.56
CA MET A 62 -6.16 30.94 -29.95
C MET A 62 -7.35 31.01 -30.90
N GLU A 63 -8.50 30.45 -30.52
CA GLU A 63 -9.74 30.48 -31.30
C GLU A 63 -10.29 31.90 -31.48
N ASN A 64 -10.12 32.75 -30.47
CA ASN A 64 -10.51 34.17 -30.51
C ASN A 64 -9.51 35.06 -31.28
N GLY A 65 -8.59 34.47 -32.05
CA GLY A 65 -7.68 35.19 -32.95
C GLY A 65 -6.59 36.02 -32.26
N SER A 66 -6.36 35.80 -30.97
CA SER A 66 -5.43 36.59 -30.15
C SER A 66 -4.02 35.99 -30.02
N ALA A 67 -3.64 34.99 -30.84
CA ALA A 67 -2.43 34.20 -30.60
C ALA A 67 -1.56 33.94 -31.85
N SER A 68 -0.24 33.99 -31.68
CA SER A 68 0.78 33.66 -32.69
C SER A 68 1.30 32.22 -32.57
N ASP A 69 2.11 31.77 -33.55
CA ASP A 69 2.75 30.45 -33.61
C ASP A 69 3.46 29.99 -32.32
N LYS A 70 3.95 30.94 -31.49
CA LYS A 70 4.55 30.63 -30.19
C LYS A 70 3.61 29.87 -29.25
N ARG A 71 2.30 30.12 -29.31
CA ARG A 71 1.30 29.48 -28.43
C ARG A 71 0.93 28.06 -28.86
N SER A 72 1.16 27.69 -30.12
CA SER A 72 0.99 26.29 -30.58
C SER A 72 1.98 25.34 -29.88
N SER A 73 3.22 25.78 -29.69
CA SER A 73 4.24 25.02 -28.94
C SER A 73 3.89 24.87 -27.46
N GLU A 74 3.25 25.90 -26.88
CA GLU A 74 2.82 25.92 -25.49
C GLU A 74 1.63 24.98 -25.24
N VAL A 75 0.63 24.96 -26.15
CA VAL A 75 -0.45 23.95 -26.12
C VAL A 75 0.13 22.54 -26.19
N SER A 76 1.06 22.28 -27.11
CA SER A 76 1.68 20.96 -27.26
C SER A 76 2.41 20.53 -25.97
N ALA A 77 3.12 21.44 -25.31
CA ALA A 77 3.79 21.18 -24.05
C ALA A 77 2.80 20.89 -22.91
N LEU A 78 1.70 21.64 -22.83
CA LEU A 78 0.63 21.41 -21.84
C LEU A 78 -0.05 20.06 -22.06
N THR A 79 -0.37 19.70 -23.31
CA THR A 79 -0.93 18.38 -23.65
C THR A 79 0.02 17.26 -23.25
N GLN A 80 1.32 17.38 -23.51
CA GLN A 80 2.29 16.37 -23.11
C GLN A 80 2.37 16.24 -21.58
N SER A 81 2.30 17.34 -20.84
CA SER A 81 2.27 17.34 -19.38
C SER A 81 1.02 16.63 -18.84
N ILE A 82 -0.15 16.90 -19.45
CA ILE A 82 -1.43 16.23 -19.11
C ILE A 82 -1.31 14.72 -19.29
N LEU A 83 -0.84 14.26 -20.47
CA LEU A 83 -0.66 12.83 -20.76
C LEU A 83 0.32 12.15 -19.79
N ASN A 84 1.39 12.85 -19.40
CA ASN A 84 2.35 12.32 -18.43
C ASN A 84 1.71 12.19 -17.03
N CYS A 85 0.90 13.16 -16.62
CA CYS A 85 0.16 13.09 -15.36
C CYS A 85 -0.82 11.91 -15.35
N GLU A 86 -1.61 11.73 -16.42
CA GLU A 86 -2.55 10.62 -16.55
C GLU A 86 -1.87 9.25 -16.43
N ARG A 87 -0.76 9.05 -17.17
CA ARG A 87 0.02 7.80 -17.12
C ARG A 87 0.53 7.51 -15.72
N ARG A 88 1.03 8.54 -15.02
CA ARG A 88 1.57 8.38 -13.67
C ARG A 88 0.46 8.13 -12.65
N ILE A 89 -0.65 8.86 -12.73
CA ILE A 89 -1.84 8.63 -11.89
C ILE A 89 -2.33 7.19 -12.06
N ALA A 90 -2.47 6.70 -13.29
CA ALA A 90 -2.89 5.32 -13.54
C ALA A 90 -1.90 4.29 -12.96
N ALA A 91 -0.59 4.56 -12.99
CA ALA A 91 0.40 3.70 -12.36
C ALA A 91 0.28 3.72 -10.82
N LEU A 92 0.11 4.89 -10.21
CA LEU A 92 -0.09 5.04 -8.77
C LEU A 92 -1.37 4.35 -8.30
N SER A 93 -2.47 4.45 -9.05
CA SER A 93 -3.72 3.73 -8.72
C SER A 93 -3.55 2.22 -8.72
N ARG A 94 -2.73 1.66 -9.63
CA ARG A 94 -2.39 0.23 -9.60
C ARG A 94 -1.53 -0.12 -8.39
N GLN A 95 -0.58 0.74 -8.02
CA GLN A 95 0.27 0.53 -6.84
C GLN A 95 -0.55 0.56 -5.55
N ASP A 96 -1.47 1.53 -5.40
CA ASP A 96 -2.39 1.61 -4.26
C ASP A 96 -3.29 0.36 -4.16
N GLY A 97 -3.82 -0.11 -5.29
CA GLY A 97 -4.58 -1.37 -5.34
C GLY A 97 -3.77 -2.57 -4.83
N MET A 98 -2.52 -2.71 -5.28
CA MET A 98 -1.61 -3.77 -4.80
C MET A 98 -1.32 -3.62 -3.30
N MET A 99 -1.14 -2.41 -2.77
CA MET A 99 -0.92 -2.21 -1.33
C MET A 99 -2.12 -2.65 -0.50
N LYS A 100 -3.35 -2.40 -0.98
CA LYS A 100 -4.58 -2.86 -0.32
C LYS A 100 -4.71 -4.38 -0.34
N GLU A 101 -4.38 -5.03 -1.46
CA GLU A 101 -4.36 -6.49 -1.57
C GLU A 101 -3.34 -7.13 -0.62
N LEU A 102 -2.13 -6.55 -0.52
CA LEU A 102 -1.10 -7.00 0.41
C LEU A 102 -1.53 -6.82 1.87
N ARG A 103 -2.16 -5.68 2.21
CA ARG A 103 -2.69 -5.43 3.56
C ARG A 103 -3.79 -6.43 3.92
N HIS A 104 -4.69 -6.74 2.99
CA HIS A 104 -5.75 -7.72 3.19
C HIS A 104 -5.20 -9.14 3.35
N SER A 105 -4.24 -9.52 2.52
CA SER A 105 -3.55 -10.82 2.63
C SER A 105 -2.85 -10.96 3.98
N LEU A 106 -2.30 -9.86 4.50
CA LEU A 106 -1.67 -9.83 5.82
C LEU A 106 -2.70 -9.97 6.96
N ASP A 107 -3.87 -9.33 6.86
CA ASP A 107 -4.96 -9.52 7.83
C ASP A 107 -5.44 -10.97 7.88
N MET A 108 -5.53 -11.65 6.74
CA MET A 108 -5.90 -13.08 6.71
C MET A 108 -4.91 -13.96 7.48
N VAL A 109 -3.60 -13.66 7.39
CA VAL A 109 -2.57 -14.40 8.15
C VAL A 109 -2.75 -14.19 9.65
N PHE A 110 -3.06 -12.96 10.08
CA PHE A 110 -3.35 -12.68 11.50
C PHE A 110 -4.59 -13.43 12.00
N ASP A 111 -5.65 -13.50 11.20
CA ASP A 111 -6.88 -14.22 11.56
C ASP A 111 -6.66 -15.74 11.65
N GLU A 112 -5.87 -16.31 10.75
CA GLU A 112 -5.47 -17.72 10.80
C GLU A 112 -4.63 -18.05 12.04
N ASP A 113 -3.64 -17.20 12.35
CA ASP A 113 -2.81 -17.34 13.56
C ASP A 113 -3.65 -17.25 14.84
N ALA A 114 -4.63 -16.34 14.88
CA ALA A 114 -5.56 -16.19 16.01
C ALA A 114 -6.47 -17.42 16.17
N SER A 115 -7.00 -17.96 15.07
CA SER A 115 -7.83 -19.18 15.07
C SER A 115 -7.03 -20.40 15.53
N SER A 116 -5.79 -20.55 15.06
CA SER A 116 -4.89 -21.63 15.49
C SER A 116 -4.52 -21.53 16.97
N ALA A 117 -4.32 -20.32 17.50
CA ALA A 117 -4.04 -20.11 18.92
C ALA A 117 -5.24 -20.48 19.80
N ALA A 118 -6.44 -20.05 19.42
CA ALA A 118 -7.67 -20.39 20.14
C ALA A 118 -7.95 -21.91 20.13
N ALA A 119 -7.72 -22.59 19.00
CA ALA A 119 -7.84 -24.04 18.92
C ALA A 119 -6.84 -24.79 19.81
N ALA A 120 -5.61 -24.28 19.93
CA ALA A 120 -4.58 -24.87 20.80
C ALA A 120 -4.90 -24.68 22.30
N GLU A 121 -5.44 -23.54 22.70
CA GLU A 121 -5.91 -23.32 24.09
C GLU A 121 -7.11 -24.20 24.42
N PHE A 122 -8.03 -24.39 23.48
CA PHE A 122 -9.23 -25.22 23.68
C PHE A 122 -8.94 -26.73 23.67
N ALA A 123 -7.86 -27.17 23.02
CA ALA A 123 -7.40 -28.57 23.03
C ALA A 123 -6.77 -29.02 24.35
N TRP A 124 -6.57 -28.12 25.32
CA TRP A 124 -6.18 -28.46 26.69
C TRP A 124 -7.38 -28.44 27.66
N PRO A 125 -8.05 -29.60 27.79
CA PRO A 125 -8.51 -30.01 29.12
C PRO A 125 -8.51 -31.54 29.27
N ALA A 126 -7.51 -32.12 29.96
CA ALA A 126 -7.64 -33.38 30.71
C ALA A 126 -6.28 -33.76 31.34
N GLY A 127 -6.09 -33.48 32.63
CA GLY A 127 -4.90 -33.99 33.32
C GLY A 127 -4.55 -33.40 34.69
N ALA A 128 -5.50 -32.83 35.44
CA ALA A 128 -5.30 -32.60 36.88
C ALA A 128 -6.31 -33.47 37.64
N GLY A 129 -6.04 -34.77 37.62
CA GLY A 129 -6.70 -35.74 38.48
C GLY A 129 -6.36 -35.47 39.94
N ARG A 130 -7.40 -35.51 40.78
CA ARG A 130 -7.31 -35.60 42.24
C ARG A 130 -6.39 -36.75 42.65
N GLY A 131 -5.60 -36.52 43.70
CA GLY A 131 -4.84 -37.52 44.44
C GLY A 131 -4.19 -36.88 45.64
#